data_AF-A0A8J5NNB1-F1
#
_entry.id   AF-A0A8J5NNB1-F1
#
_cell.length_a   1.000
_cell.length_b   1.000
_cell.length_c   1.000
_cell.angle_alpha   90.00
_cell.angle_beta   90.00
_cell.angle_gamma   90.00
#
_symmetry.space_group_name_H-M   'P 1'
#
loop_
_entity.id
_entity.type
_entity.pdbx_description
1 polymer ?
#
loop_
_entity_poly.entity_id
_entity_poly.type
_entity_poly.pdbx_seq_one_letter_code
_entity_poly.pdbx_strand_id
1 'polypeptide(L)'
;MVQYPFPIPNGSPFPISNIPFGIFHTEDNLDPRPGTAVGDHVLDLGILIQNGLPIDESLKEALASVSDGETEKSHANVRNSLRKAIQEALRDESSIFYREDTGVIAADQVTMHVPMKIGGFTDFMCSLEHVQTMGRMAGYSEVPQNFFDLPAAYNGRASSVIVSGQKVTRPHGIIPGPNGATYAPSQKFDFELEMGVFISNPIKYGEPTPASRARDHVFGKGLNIIVPERCD
;
A
#
# COMPACT_ATOMS: atom_id res chain seq x y z
N MET A 1 27.31 10.15 16.88
CA MET A 1 26.03 10.48 16.19
C MET A 1 26.24 10.05 14.77
N VAL A 2 25.45 9.11 14.23
CA VAL A 2 25.65 8.67 12.83
C VAL A 2 25.25 9.85 11.94
N GLN A 3 26.18 10.37 11.16
CA GLN A 3 25.91 11.47 10.23
C GLN A 3 25.41 10.87 8.92
N TYR A 4 24.10 10.96 8.69
CA TYR A 4 23.46 10.53 7.45
C TYR A 4 23.81 11.48 6.29
N PRO A 5 23.73 11.00 5.03
CA PRO A 5 24.06 11.83 3.86
C PRO A 5 23.06 12.96 3.62
N PHE A 6 21.87 12.86 4.21
CA PHE A 6 20.82 13.88 4.21
C PHE A 6 20.09 13.86 5.57
N PRO A 7 19.42 14.96 5.97
CA PRO A 7 18.76 15.02 7.27
C PRO A 7 17.57 14.05 7.34
N ILE A 8 17.45 13.37 8.49
CA ILE A 8 16.30 12.56 8.86
C ILE A 8 15.70 13.18 10.13
N PRO A 9 14.59 13.93 10.04
CA PRO A 9 14.00 14.59 11.19
C PRO A 9 13.60 13.62 12.30
N ASN A 10 13.82 14.03 13.55
CA ASN A 10 13.30 13.29 14.70
C ASN A 10 11.77 13.22 14.62
N GLY A 11 11.21 12.01 14.78
CA GLY A 11 9.77 11.79 14.67
C GLY A 11 9.25 11.69 13.24
N SER A 12 10.12 11.68 12.22
CA SER A 12 9.72 11.38 10.85
C SER A 12 8.95 10.05 10.79
N PRO A 13 7.86 9.95 10.01
CA PRO A 13 7.17 8.68 9.74
C PRO A 13 8.01 7.72 8.87
N PHE A 14 9.11 8.22 8.29
CA PHE A 14 10.03 7.48 7.42
C PHE A 14 11.44 7.39 8.05
N PRO A 15 11.60 6.84 9.26
CA PRO A 15 12.92 6.60 9.82
C PRO A 15 13.65 5.52 9.02
N ILE A 16 14.97 5.45 9.19
CA ILE A 16 15.80 4.39 8.58
C ILE A 16 15.34 2.97 8.94
N SER A 17 14.60 2.76 10.03
CA SER A 17 14.03 1.47 10.42
C SER A 17 12.82 1.04 9.59
N ASN A 18 12.15 1.95 8.88
CA ASN A 18 10.93 1.68 8.12
C ASN A 18 11.25 1.14 6.71
N ILE A 19 11.83 1.97 5.85
CA ILE A 19 12.09 1.69 4.42
C ILE A 19 10.82 1.12 3.73
N PRO A 20 9.76 1.95 3.58
CA PRO A 20 8.55 1.57 2.85
C PRO A 20 8.80 1.59 1.34
N PHE A 21 8.04 0.83 0.58
CA PHE A 21 8.14 0.79 -0.88
C PHE A 21 6.97 1.51 -1.52
N GLY A 22 7.22 2.24 -2.60
CA GLY A 22 6.20 2.92 -3.39
C GLY A 22 6.60 3.07 -4.85
N ILE A 23 5.66 3.53 -5.66
CA ILE A 23 5.89 3.89 -7.06
C ILE A 23 5.74 5.40 -7.17
N PHE A 24 6.69 6.04 -7.85
CA PHE A 24 6.70 7.48 -8.04
C PHE A 24 7.19 7.84 -9.44
N HIS A 25 7.00 9.11 -9.81
CA HIS A 25 7.72 9.73 -10.93
C HIS A 25 8.13 11.16 -10.53
N THR A 26 8.94 11.80 -11.36
CA THR A 26 9.38 13.20 -11.22
C THR A 26 8.95 14.00 -12.44
N GLU A 27 8.97 15.33 -12.38
CA GLU A 27 8.67 16.17 -13.55
C GLU A 27 9.66 15.90 -14.72
N ASP A 28 10.93 15.68 -14.39
CA ASP A 28 11.99 15.41 -15.38
C ASP A 28 11.96 13.98 -15.93
N ASN A 29 11.27 13.05 -15.26
CA ASN A 29 11.13 11.66 -15.71
C ASN A 29 9.76 11.12 -15.31
N LEU A 30 8.86 11.08 -16.29
CA LEU A 30 7.47 10.68 -16.16
C LEU A 30 7.26 9.16 -16.03
N ASP A 31 8.30 8.34 -16.26
CA ASP A 31 8.19 6.90 -16.15
C ASP A 31 8.02 6.49 -14.67
N PRO A 32 6.89 5.86 -14.29
CA PRO A 32 6.66 5.42 -12.93
C PRO A 32 7.65 4.32 -12.54
N ARG A 33 8.30 4.48 -11.40
CA ARG A 33 9.38 3.58 -10.97
C ARG A 33 9.41 3.35 -9.45
N PRO A 34 10.04 2.25 -8.99
CA PRO A 34 10.12 1.91 -7.57
C PRO A 34 11.01 2.87 -6.79
N GLY A 35 10.54 3.30 -5.63
CA GLY A 35 11.28 4.12 -4.68
C GLY A 35 11.05 3.69 -3.23
N THR A 36 11.88 4.20 -2.33
CA THR A 36 11.66 4.09 -0.88
C THR A 36 11.79 5.44 -0.18
N ALA A 37 10.98 5.69 0.85
CA ALA A 37 11.03 6.94 1.60
C ALA A 37 11.98 6.86 2.80
N VAL A 38 12.82 7.87 2.99
CA VAL A 38 13.68 8.07 4.18
C VAL A 38 13.74 9.55 4.52
N GLY A 39 13.28 9.92 5.72
CA GLY A 39 13.10 11.33 6.09
C GLY A 39 12.14 12.01 5.12
N ASP A 40 12.57 13.16 4.58
CA ASP A 40 11.81 13.94 3.59
C ASP A 40 12.29 13.68 2.15
N HIS A 41 12.86 12.49 1.91
CA HIS A 41 13.42 12.11 0.62
C HIS A 41 12.83 10.79 0.11
N VAL A 42 12.79 10.65 -1.20
CA VAL A 42 12.56 9.39 -1.91
C VAL A 42 13.87 8.95 -2.56
N LEU A 43 14.24 7.69 -2.32
CA LEU A 43 15.41 7.05 -2.89
C LEU A 43 14.98 6.21 -4.09
N ASP A 44 15.47 6.56 -5.28
CA ASP A 44 15.20 5.84 -6.53
C ASP A 44 15.93 4.49 -6.53
N LEU A 45 15.18 3.40 -6.42
CA LEU A 45 15.76 2.07 -6.29
C LEU A 45 16.51 1.64 -7.56
N GLY A 46 16.07 2.09 -8.74
CA GLY A 46 16.74 1.79 -10.00
C GLY A 46 18.13 2.43 -10.04
N ILE A 47 18.21 3.72 -9.71
CA ILE A 47 19.48 4.47 -9.66
C ILE A 47 20.41 3.87 -8.60
N LEU A 48 19.89 3.57 -7.41
CA LEU A 48 20.71 2.96 -6.34
C LEU A 48 21.35 1.65 -6.79
N ILE A 49 20.59 0.79 -7.47
CA ILE A 49 21.09 -0.50 -7.96
C ILE A 49 22.10 -0.30 -9.09
N GLN A 50 21.81 0.59 -10.03
CA GLN A 50 22.72 0.94 -11.12
C GLN A 50 24.06 1.46 -10.59
N ASN A 51 24.03 2.25 -9.51
CA ASN A 51 25.21 2.84 -8.89
C ASN A 51 25.94 1.89 -7.92
N GLY A 52 25.45 0.65 -7.77
CA GLY A 52 26.15 -0.40 -7.05
C GLY A 52 25.69 -0.61 -5.60
N LEU A 53 24.41 -0.35 -5.29
CA LEU A 53 23.82 -0.81 -4.03
C LEU A 53 24.07 -2.32 -3.88
N PRO A 54 24.66 -2.79 -2.77
CA PRO A 54 25.07 -4.18 -2.63
C PRO A 54 23.83 -5.07 -2.41
N ILE A 55 23.27 -5.55 -3.51
CA ILE A 55 22.14 -6.49 -3.54
C ILE A 55 22.54 -7.80 -4.21
N ASP A 56 21.90 -8.89 -3.80
CA ASP A 56 22.09 -10.20 -4.39
C ASP A 56 21.57 -10.25 -5.84
N GLU A 57 22.18 -11.09 -6.67
CA GLU A 57 21.83 -11.15 -8.10
C GLU A 57 20.41 -11.68 -8.34
N SER A 58 19.92 -12.53 -7.44
CA SER A 58 18.51 -12.93 -7.38
C SER A 58 17.54 -11.77 -7.16
N LEU A 59 17.97 -10.70 -6.50
CA LEU A 59 17.16 -9.50 -6.28
C LEU A 59 17.17 -8.57 -7.49
N LYS A 60 18.29 -8.46 -8.21
CA LYS A 60 18.33 -7.74 -9.50
C LYS A 60 17.37 -8.36 -10.52
N GLU A 61 17.35 -9.68 -10.63
CA GLU A 61 16.41 -10.41 -11.49
C GLU A 61 14.95 -10.20 -11.05
N ALA A 62 14.68 -10.25 -9.74
CA ALA A 62 13.34 -10.02 -9.20
C ALA A 62 12.84 -8.60 -9.49
N LEU A 63 13.69 -7.58 -9.37
CA LEU A 63 13.32 -6.19 -9.65
C LEU A 63 13.13 -5.91 -11.14
N ALA A 64 13.89 -6.57 -12.01
CA ALA A 64 13.69 -6.50 -13.46
C ALA A 64 12.36 -7.15 -13.91
N SER A 65 11.89 -8.17 -13.18
CA SER A 65 10.65 -8.92 -13.48
C SER A 65 9.40 -8.37 -12.80
N VAL A 66 9.52 -7.44 -11.84
CA VAL A 66 8.36 -6.68 -11.30
C VAL A 66 7.63 -5.90 -12.41
N SER A 67 8.33 -5.58 -13.51
CA SER A 67 7.78 -5.03 -14.76
C SER A 67 6.76 -5.95 -15.45
N ASP A 68 6.92 -7.27 -15.31
CA ASP A 68 6.26 -8.28 -16.14
C ASP A 68 5.23 -9.14 -15.38
N GLY A 69 5.07 -8.96 -14.06
CA GLY A 69 3.98 -9.57 -13.30
C GLY A 69 4.14 -11.06 -12.96
N GLU A 70 5.30 -11.67 -13.24
CA GLU A 70 5.61 -13.05 -12.87
C GLU A 70 6.81 -13.10 -11.94
N THR A 71 6.65 -13.54 -10.69
CA THR A 71 7.75 -14.16 -9.94
C THR A 71 7.24 -15.05 -8.80
N GLU A 72 7.63 -16.33 -8.85
CA GLU A 72 7.43 -17.36 -7.81
C GLU A 72 8.38 -17.21 -6.60
N LYS A 73 9.33 -16.27 -6.61
CA LYS A 73 10.25 -16.05 -5.48
C LYS A 73 9.60 -15.10 -4.46
N SER A 74 9.47 -15.56 -3.21
CA SER A 74 8.84 -14.80 -2.12
C SER A 74 9.39 -13.38 -2.03
N HIS A 75 8.55 -12.40 -2.37
CA HIS A 75 8.89 -10.99 -2.29
C HIS A 75 9.28 -10.55 -0.87
N ALA A 76 8.96 -11.34 0.17
CA ALA A 76 9.36 -11.03 1.55
C ALA A 76 10.88 -11.07 1.75
N ASN A 77 11.56 -12.04 1.16
CA ASN A 77 13.02 -12.14 1.24
C ASN A 77 13.67 -10.98 0.48
N VAL A 78 13.18 -10.70 -0.72
CA VAL A 78 13.57 -9.56 -1.56
C VAL A 78 13.47 -8.23 -0.79
N ARG A 79 12.31 -7.95 -0.17
CA ARG A 79 12.11 -6.72 0.62
C ARG A 79 13.05 -6.62 1.81
N ASN A 80 13.26 -7.71 2.54
CA ASN A 80 14.10 -7.71 3.72
C ASN A 80 15.57 -7.51 3.36
N SER A 81 16.06 -8.17 2.30
CA SER A 81 17.40 -7.96 1.78
C SER A 81 17.60 -6.52 1.31
N LEU A 82 16.66 -5.97 0.52
CA LEU A 82 16.74 -4.58 0.05
C LEU A 82 16.72 -3.57 1.20
N ARG A 83 15.81 -3.75 2.16
CA ARG A 83 15.75 -2.93 3.38
C ARG A 83 17.10 -2.95 4.10
N LYS A 84 17.67 -4.13 4.31
CA LYS A 84 18.95 -4.29 5.01
C LYS A 84 20.08 -3.60 4.24
N ALA A 85 20.18 -3.83 2.92
CA ALA A 85 21.21 -3.21 2.08
C ALA A 85 21.14 -1.67 2.13
N ILE A 86 19.94 -1.09 2.02
CA ILE A 86 19.74 0.37 2.13
C ILE A 86 20.12 0.88 3.52
N GLN A 87 19.70 0.18 4.56
CA GLN A 87 20.01 0.52 5.95
C GLN A 87 21.52 0.47 6.26
N GLU A 88 22.24 -0.49 5.70
CA GLU A 88 23.69 -0.62 5.86
C GLU A 88 24.41 0.47 5.07
N ALA A 89 24.04 0.66 3.80
CA ALA A 89 24.63 1.69 2.95
C ALA A 89 24.43 3.10 3.51
N LEU A 90 23.24 3.45 4.02
CA LEU A 90 23.00 4.75 4.66
C LEU A 90 23.87 5.02 5.91
N ARG A 91 24.50 4.00 6.49
CA ARG A 91 25.40 4.13 7.65
C ARG A 91 26.89 4.08 7.27
N ASP A 92 27.19 3.87 6.00
CA ASP A 92 28.55 3.73 5.48
C ASP A 92 28.88 4.92 4.60
N GLU A 93 29.80 5.78 5.05
CA GLU A 93 30.27 6.97 4.34
C GLU A 93 30.99 6.64 3.02
N SER A 94 31.42 5.39 2.81
CA SER A 94 32.01 4.94 1.55
C SER A 94 30.96 4.47 0.51
N SER A 95 29.69 4.39 0.92
CA SER A 95 28.60 3.90 0.11
C SER A 95 28.21 4.88 -1.01
N ILE A 96 27.30 4.41 -1.87
CA ILE A 96 26.75 5.19 -2.98
C ILE A 96 26.02 6.46 -2.53
N PHE A 97 25.52 6.53 -1.29
CA PHE A 97 24.74 7.68 -0.83
C PHE A 97 25.58 8.92 -0.50
N TYR A 98 26.90 8.79 -0.43
CA TYR A 98 27.83 9.90 -0.14
C TYR A 98 28.63 10.32 -1.39
N ARG A 99 28.19 9.87 -2.58
CA ARG A 99 28.76 10.23 -3.89
C ARG A 99 27.88 11.28 -4.58
N GLU A 100 28.27 11.71 -5.77
CA GLU A 100 27.40 12.52 -6.64
C GLU A 100 26.35 11.61 -7.33
N ASP A 101 25.17 12.15 -7.64
CA ASP A 101 24.05 11.44 -8.32
C ASP A 101 23.53 10.20 -7.59
N THR A 102 23.04 10.39 -6.37
CA THR A 102 22.68 9.31 -5.44
C THR A 102 21.27 8.73 -5.66
N GLY A 103 20.51 9.25 -6.62
CA GLY A 103 19.08 8.95 -6.75
C GLY A 103 18.25 9.39 -5.53
N VAL A 104 18.78 10.31 -4.71
CA VAL A 104 18.06 10.93 -3.58
C VAL A 104 17.29 12.13 -4.11
N ILE A 105 15.97 12.08 -3.99
CA ILE A 105 15.06 13.09 -4.54
C ILE A 105 14.25 13.67 -3.38
N ALA A 106 14.03 14.99 -3.35
CA ALA A 106 13.18 15.60 -2.33
C ALA A 106 11.73 15.11 -2.49
N ALA A 107 11.06 14.80 -1.38
CA ALA A 107 9.72 14.20 -1.42
C ALA A 107 8.65 15.14 -2.03
N ASP A 108 8.90 16.44 -2.07
CA ASP A 108 8.02 17.43 -2.71
C ASP A 108 8.23 17.54 -4.24
N GLN A 109 9.27 16.88 -4.78
CA GLN A 109 9.57 16.81 -6.21
C GLN A 109 9.05 15.53 -6.87
N VAL A 110 8.40 14.65 -6.12
CA VAL A 110 7.85 13.40 -6.63
C VAL A 110 6.33 13.41 -6.67
N THR A 111 5.77 12.72 -7.66
CA THR A 111 4.34 12.37 -7.67
C THR A 111 4.18 10.88 -7.47
N MET A 112 3.45 10.52 -6.41
CA MET A 112 3.20 9.13 -6.00
C MET A 112 2.09 8.48 -6.82
N HIS A 113 2.22 7.18 -7.03
CA HIS A 113 1.22 6.33 -7.70
C HIS A 113 0.73 5.21 -6.77
N VAL A 114 -0.28 4.47 -7.22
CA VAL A 114 -0.67 3.22 -6.55
C VAL A 114 0.54 2.26 -6.57
N PRO A 115 0.91 1.64 -5.44
CA PRO A 115 2.19 0.94 -5.30
C PRO A 115 2.28 -0.37 -6.09
N MET A 116 1.17 -0.85 -6.66
CA MET A 116 1.12 -2.01 -7.55
C MET A 116 -0.15 -2.00 -8.39
N LYS A 117 -0.16 -2.80 -9.46
CA LYS A 117 -1.39 -3.10 -10.21
C LYS A 117 -2.34 -3.95 -9.35
N ILE A 118 -3.50 -3.41 -9.02
CA ILE A 118 -4.50 -4.09 -8.21
C ILE A 118 -5.41 -4.93 -9.11
N GLY A 119 -5.17 -6.25 -9.14
CA GLY A 119 -6.00 -7.20 -9.89
C GLY A 119 -7.31 -7.57 -9.19
N GLY A 120 -7.34 -7.49 -7.85
CA GLY A 120 -8.51 -7.75 -7.03
C GLY A 120 -8.45 -6.92 -5.74
N PHE A 121 -9.62 -6.52 -5.26
CA PHE A 121 -9.78 -5.78 -4.00
C PHE A 121 -10.86 -6.48 -3.17
N THR A 122 -10.53 -6.86 -1.95
CA THR A 122 -11.42 -7.55 -1.02
C THR A 122 -11.45 -6.74 0.26
N ASP A 123 -12.65 -6.44 0.72
CA ASP A 123 -12.89 -5.72 1.96
C ASP A 123 -13.49 -6.66 3.01
N PHE A 124 -13.01 -6.55 4.25
CA PHE A 124 -13.29 -7.44 5.36
C PHE A 124 -14.00 -6.71 6.48
N MET A 125 -15.03 -7.35 7.03
CA MET A 125 -15.81 -6.85 8.16
C MET A 125 -15.26 -7.39 9.48
N CYS A 126 -14.06 -6.95 9.87
CA CYS A 126 -13.29 -7.55 10.99
C CYS A 126 -13.25 -6.72 12.28
N SER A 127 -13.92 -5.56 12.35
CA SER A 127 -14.00 -4.77 13.60
C SER A 127 -15.30 -5.07 14.34
N LEU A 128 -15.18 -5.63 15.55
CA LEU A 128 -16.33 -5.96 16.39
C LEU A 128 -17.11 -4.69 16.77
N GLU A 129 -16.40 -3.61 17.13
CA GLU A 129 -16.98 -2.34 17.51
C GLU A 129 -17.73 -1.68 16.34
N HIS A 130 -17.17 -1.78 15.13
CA HIS A 130 -17.85 -1.33 13.92
C HIS A 130 -19.15 -2.12 13.70
N VAL A 131 -19.08 -3.46 13.72
CA VAL A 131 -20.26 -4.34 13.53
C VAL A 131 -21.32 -4.11 14.60
N GLN A 132 -20.94 -3.95 15.86
CA GLN A 132 -21.86 -3.62 16.95
C GLN A 132 -22.53 -2.27 16.73
N THR A 133 -21.78 -1.27 16.26
CA THR A 133 -22.29 0.08 16.02
C THR A 133 -23.28 0.08 14.85
N MET A 134 -22.90 -0.53 13.74
CA MET A 134 -23.79 -0.71 12.58
C MET A 134 -25.02 -1.54 12.94
N GLY A 135 -24.85 -2.62 13.71
CA GLY A 135 -25.94 -3.45 14.20
C GLY A 135 -26.96 -2.64 15.02
N ARG A 136 -26.49 -1.84 16.00
CA ARG A 136 -27.37 -0.96 16.78
C ARG A 136 -28.11 0.05 15.90
N MET A 137 -27.43 0.66 14.94
CA MET A 137 -28.04 1.61 14.00
C MET A 137 -29.13 0.94 13.14
N ALA A 138 -28.92 -0.32 12.76
CA ALA A 138 -29.88 -1.13 12.02
C ALA A 138 -30.95 -1.81 12.92
N GLY A 139 -30.96 -1.55 14.22
CA GLY A 139 -31.95 -2.08 15.17
C GLY A 139 -31.67 -3.49 15.68
N TYR A 140 -30.47 -4.04 15.45
CA TYR A 140 -30.04 -5.31 16.03
C TYR A 140 -29.49 -5.12 17.45
N SER A 141 -29.84 -6.04 18.35
CA SER A 141 -29.38 -6.05 19.75
C SER A 141 -28.09 -6.86 19.96
N GLU A 142 -27.76 -7.77 19.04
CA GLU A 142 -26.63 -8.69 19.17
C GLU A 142 -25.82 -8.76 17.88
N VAL A 143 -24.55 -9.12 18.01
CA VAL A 143 -23.66 -9.37 16.86
C VAL A 143 -24.03 -10.73 16.26
N PRO A 144 -24.27 -10.82 14.94
CA PRO A 144 -24.54 -12.09 14.28
C PRO A 144 -23.44 -13.13 14.56
N GLN A 145 -23.86 -14.38 14.85
CA GLN A 145 -22.94 -15.45 15.25
C GLN A 145 -21.82 -15.71 14.21
N ASN A 146 -22.14 -15.57 12.91
CA ASN A 146 -21.19 -15.77 11.83
C ASN A 146 -19.97 -14.84 11.88
N PHE A 147 -20.06 -13.67 12.53
CA PHE A 147 -18.91 -12.78 12.76
C PHE A 147 -17.79 -13.49 13.53
N PHE A 148 -18.14 -14.37 14.46
CA PHE A 148 -17.18 -15.12 15.27
C PHE A 148 -16.70 -16.41 14.58
N ASP A 149 -17.46 -16.91 13.61
CA ASP A 149 -17.17 -18.18 12.94
C ASP A 149 -16.26 -17.98 11.71
N LEU A 150 -16.36 -16.84 11.02
CA LEU A 150 -15.54 -16.53 9.84
C LEU A 150 -15.34 -15.02 9.64
N PRO A 151 -14.19 -14.60 9.06
CA PRO A 151 -13.97 -13.20 8.70
C PRO A 151 -14.78 -12.86 7.44
N ALA A 152 -15.97 -12.28 7.63
CA ALA A 152 -16.85 -11.93 6.54
C ALA A 152 -16.19 -10.91 5.61
N ALA A 153 -16.36 -11.11 4.30
CA ALA A 153 -15.70 -10.28 3.29
C ALA A 153 -16.53 -10.20 2.01
N TYR A 154 -16.26 -9.18 1.20
CA TYR A 154 -16.85 -9.01 -0.11
C TYR A 154 -15.83 -8.49 -1.13
N ASN A 155 -16.11 -8.72 -2.41
CA ASN A 155 -15.28 -8.19 -3.48
C ASN A 155 -15.60 -6.72 -3.70
N GLY A 156 -14.63 -5.85 -3.44
CA GLY A 156 -14.71 -4.44 -3.78
C GLY A 156 -14.31 -4.17 -5.24
N ARG A 157 -14.25 -2.90 -5.62
CA ARG A 157 -13.94 -2.47 -6.99
C ARG A 157 -12.48 -2.03 -7.13
N ALA A 158 -11.64 -2.91 -7.69
CA ALA A 158 -10.22 -2.64 -7.92
C ALA A 158 -9.97 -1.40 -8.80
N SER A 159 -10.81 -1.17 -9.82
CA SER A 159 -10.64 -0.09 -10.79
C SER A 159 -10.79 1.33 -10.20
N SER A 160 -11.35 1.44 -9.00
CA SER A 160 -11.58 2.73 -8.32
C SER A 160 -10.67 2.93 -7.11
N VAL A 161 -9.68 2.05 -6.91
CA VAL A 161 -8.63 2.28 -5.91
C VAL A 161 -7.68 3.32 -6.48
N ILE A 162 -7.56 4.44 -5.78
CA ILE A 162 -6.77 5.61 -6.21
C ILE A 162 -5.71 5.94 -5.16
N VAL A 163 -4.64 6.60 -5.59
CA VAL A 163 -3.60 7.09 -4.69
C VAL A 163 -4.11 8.28 -3.86
N SER A 164 -3.56 8.44 -2.65
CA SER A 164 -3.85 9.58 -1.78
C SER A 164 -3.67 10.93 -2.49
N GLY A 165 -4.50 11.91 -2.13
CA GLY A 165 -4.50 13.25 -2.72
C GLY A 165 -5.38 13.40 -3.97
N GLN A 166 -5.80 12.31 -4.60
CA GLN A 166 -6.79 12.37 -5.67
C GLN A 166 -8.18 12.75 -5.14
N LYS A 167 -8.90 13.60 -5.90
CA LYS A 167 -10.23 14.08 -5.53
C LYS A 167 -11.28 13.00 -5.77
N VAL A 168 -12.08 12.72 -4.75
CA VAL A 168 -13.28 11.88 -4.88
C VAL A 168 -14.49 12.77 -5.17
N THR A 169 -15.18 12.50 -6.28
CA THR A 169 -16.40 13.24 -6.64
C THR A 169 -17.60 12.63 -5.92
N ARG A 170 -18.47 13.47 -5.35
CA ARG A 170 -19.72 13.00 -4.71
C ARG A 170 -20.53 12.16 -5.71
N PRO A 171 -20.81 10.88 -5.42
CA PRO A 171 -21.54 10.03 -6.33
C PRO A 171 -22.98 10.48 -6.45
N HIS A 172 -23.59 10.16 -7.59
CA HIS A 172 -25.03 10.26 -7.79
C HIS A 172 -25.59 8.84 -7.87
N GLY A 173 -26.77 8.66 -7.29
CA GLY A 173 -27.39 7.35 -7.17
C GLY A 173 -28.91 7.45 -7.17
N ILE A 174 -29.55 6.29 -7.07
CA ILE A 174 -30.99 6.18 -6.91
C ILE A 174 -31.31 6.20 -5.42
N ILE A 175 -31.98 7.26 -4.97
CA ILE A 175 -32.34 7.48 -3.57
C ILE A 175 -33.81 7.10 -3.37
N PRO A 176 -34.13 6.16 -2.45
CA PRO A 176 -35.52 5.83 -2.13
C PRO A 176 -36.23 7.01 -1.47
N GLY A 177 -37.52 7.16 -1.73
CA GLY A 177 -38.33 8.24 -1.18
C GLY A 177 -39.82 7.85 -1.10
N PRO A 178 -40.63 8.67 -0.40
CA PRO A 178 -42.04 8.34 -0.14
C PRO A 178 -42.90 8.23 -1.42
N ASN A 179 -42.48 8.86 -2.51
CA ASN A 179 -43.18 8.87 -3.80
C ASN A 179 -42.45 8.05 -4.88
N GLY A 180 -41.58 7.13 -4.48
CA GLY A 180 -40.70 6.39 -5.37
C GLY A 180 -39.25 6.87 -5.33
N ALA A 181 -38.38 6.18 -6.07
CA ALA A 181 -36.94 6.45 -6.05
C ALA A 181 -36.55 7.53 -7.06
N THR A 182 -35.59 8.39 -6.70
CA THR A 182 -35.12 9.52 -7.52
C THR A 182 -33.62 9.47 -7.75
N TYR A 183 -33.16 9.83 -8.96
CA TYR A 183 -31.74 10.01 -9.24
C TYR A 183 -31.25 11.38 -8.71
N ALA A 184 -30.29 11.37 -7.79
CA ALA A 184 -29.79 12.59 -7.14
C ALA A 184 -28.36 12.39 -6.57
N PRO A 185 -27.63 13.46 -6.23
CA PRO A 185 -26.39 13.35 -5.48
C PRO A 185 -26.60 12.65 -4.13
N SER A 186 -25.66 11.82 -3.72
CA SER A 186 -25.72 11.10 -2.45
C SER A 186 -25.91 12.05 -1.27
N GLN A 187 -26.88 11.72 -0.40
CA GLN A 187 -27.20 12.49 0.81
C GLN A 187 -26.43 12.02 2.04
N LYS A 188 -25.88 10.81 2.01
CA LYS A 188 -25.13 10.16 3.12
C LYS A 188 -23.76 9.69 2.65
N PHE A 189 -22.92 10.67 2.31
CA PHE A 189 -21.53 10.44 1.90
C PHE A 189 -20.62 10.40 3.12
N ASP A 190 -19.83 9.34 3.25
CA ASP A 190 -19.07 9.05 4.46
C ASP A 190 -17.67 8.51 4.13
N PHE A 191 -16.90 8.19 5.16
CA PHE A 191 -15.61 7.51 5.04
C PHE A 191 -15.49 6.37 6.05
N GLU A 192 -14.69 5.37 5.69
CA GLU A 192 -14.28 4.28 6.56
C GLU A 192 -12.76 4.25 6.67
N LEU A 193 -12.27 4.20 7.90
CA LEU A 193 -10.84 4.14 8.20
C LEU A 193 -10.39 2.67 8.25
N GLU A 194 -9.42 2.33 7.40
CA GLU A 194 -8.98 0.95 7.25
C GLU A 194 -7.46 0.80 7.10
N MET A 195 -7.01 -0.45 7.19
CA MET A 195 -5.69 -0.86 6.77
C MET A 195 -5.78 -1.80 5.58
N GLY A 196 -5.19 -1.41 4.45
CA GLY A 196 -5.01 -2.28 3.30
C GLY A 196 -3.82 -3.22 3.49
N VAL A 197 -3.97 -4.47 3.08
CA VAL A 197 -2.88 -5.45 3.02
C VAL A 197 -2.62 -5.82 1.57
N PHE A 198 -1.39 -5.62 1.11
CA PHE A 198 -0.98 -5.98 -0.23
C PHE A 198 -0.51 -7.43 -0.27
N ILE A 199 -1.04 -8.20 -1.22
CA ILE A 199 -0.69 -9.61 -1.44
C ILE A 199 0.21 -9.69 -2.67
N SER A 200 1.25 -10.51 -2.62
CA SER A 200 2.22 -10.58 -3.72
C SER A 200 2.71 -11.97 -4.09
N ASN A 201 2.54 -12.97 -3.23
CA ASN A 201 2.71 -14.36 -3.65
C ASN A 201 1.32 -14.95 -3.97
N PRO A 202 1.00 -15.22 -5.24
CA PRO A 202 -0.31 -15.76 -5.60
C PRO A 202 -0.51 -17.18 -5.05
N ILE A 203 -1.77 -17.56 -4.90
CA ILE A 203 -2.16 -18.95 -4.64
C ILE A 203 -2.64 -19.53 -5.97
N LYS A 204 -2.19 -20.73 -6.33
CA LYS A 204 -2.63 -21.39 -7.56
C LYS A 204 -4.13 -21.64 -7.50
N TYR A 205 -4.80 -21.47 -8.64
CA TYR A 205 -6.23 -21.71 -8.73
C TYR A 205 -6.60 -23.12 -8.24
N GLY A 206 -7.59 -23.21 -7.35
CA GLY A 206 -8.04 -24.47 -6.77
C GLY A 206 -7.22 -24.99 -5.59
N GLU A 207 -6.12 -24.34 -5.22
CA GLU A 207 -5.30 -24.72 -4.06
C GLU A 207 -5.66 -23.87 -2.82
N PRO A 208 -5.80 -24.47 -1.63
CA PRO A 208 -5.93 -23.72 -0.38
C PRO A 208 -4.54 -23.28 0.15
N THR A 209 -4.50 -22.25 1.00
CA THR A 209 -3.33 -21.96 1.84
C THR A 209 -3.70 -22.10 3.32
N PRO A 210 -2.92 -22.82 4.14
CA PRO A 210 -3.19 -22.87 5.58
C PRO A 210 -2.89 -21.51 6.22
N ALA A 211 -3.64 -21.16 7.27
CA ALA A 211 -3.50 -19.87 7.97
C ALA A 211 -2.06 -19.62 8.48
N SER A 212 -1.33 -20.67 8.84
CA SER A 212 0.08 -20.60 9.24
C SER A 212 1.02 -20.06 8.16
N ARG A 213 0.63 -20.15 6.88
CA ARG A 213 1.38 -19.67 5.71
C ARG A 213 0.92 -18.30 5.22
N ALA A 214 -0.18 -17.74 5.75
CA ALA A 214 -0.77 -16.49 5.27
C ALA A 214 0.24 -15.33 5.18
N ARG A 215 1.17 -15.23 6.15
CA ARG A 215 2.20 -14.18 6.17
C ARG A 215 3.16 -14.24 4.98
N ASP A 216 3.39 -15.43 4.41
CA ASP A 216 4.30 -15.61 3.29
C ASP A 216 3.74 -15.00 1.99
N HIS A 217 2.42 -14.75 1.96
CA HIS A 217 1.73 -14.12 0.84
C HIS A 217 1.64 -12.60 0.96
N VAL A 218 1.87 -12.05 2.16
CA VAL A 218 1.75 -10.61 2.43
C VAL A 218 3.00 -9.88 1.97
N PHE A 219 2.81 -8.84 1.16
CA PHE A 219 3.86 -7.89 0.79
C PHE A 219 4.07 -6.83 1.85
N GLY A 220 2.99 -6.16 2.23
CA GLY A 220 3.06 -5.01 3.09
C GLY A 220 1.68 -4.51 3.44
N LYS A 221 1.64 -3.39 4.14
CA LYS A 221 0.40 -2.76 4.59
C LYS A 221 0.45 -1.27 4.25
N GLY A 222 -0.70 -0.68 4.02
CA GLY A 222 -0.88 0.76 3.84
C GLY A 222 -2.16 1.23 4.52
N LEU A 223 -2.27 2.53 4.74
CA LEU A 223 -3.54 3.13 5.14
C LEU A 223 -4.52 3.05 3.95
N ASN A 224 -5.74 2.63 4.22
CA ASN A 224 -6.84 2.61 3.25
C ASN A 224 -7.98 3.50 3.77
N ILE A 225 -8.62 4.23 2.87
CA ILE A 225 -9.86 4.95 3.17
C ILE A 225 -10.88 4.49 2.14
N ILE A 226 -11.93 3.81 2.59
CA ILE A 226 -13.09 3.51 1.75
C ILE A 226 -14.06 4.67 1.86
N VAL A 227 -14.68 5.03 0.74
CA VAL A 227 -15.65 6.11 0.66
C VAL A 227 -17.00 5.51 0.27
N PRO A 228 -17.80 5.04 1.24
CA PRO A 228 -19.10 4.44 0.96
C PRO A 228 -20.19 5.50 0.75
N GLU A 229 -21.25 5.06 0.07
CA GLU A 229 -22.57 5.66 0.16
C GLU A 229 -23.40 4.81 1.13
N ARG A 230 -23.98 5.44 2.17
CA ARG A 230 -24.88 4.71 3.07
C ARG A 230 -26.29 4.67 2.48
N CYS A 231 -26.80 3.46 2.23
CA CYS A 231 -28.22 3.23 1.99
C CYS A 231 -28.90 3.05 3.35
N ASP A 232 -29.67 4.06 3.76
CA ASP A 232 -30.57 4.12 4.92
C ASP A 232 -30.01 3.86 6.32
#